data_AF-A0A803XXZ0-F1
#
_entry.id   AF-A0A803XXZ0-F1
#
_cell.length_a   1.000
_cell.length_b   1.000
_cell.length_c   1.000
_cell.angle_alpha   90.00
_cell.angle_beta   90.00
_cell.angle_gamma   90.00
#
_symmetry.space_group_name_H-M   'P 1'
#
loop_
_entity.id
_entity.type
_entity.pdbx_description
1 polymer ?
#
loop_
_entity_poly.entity_id
_entity_poly.type
_entity_poly.pdbx_seq_one_letter_code
_entity_poly.pdbx_strand_id
1 'polypeptide(L)'
;MEKKLLSSLQYNKNLLKYLNDDRQKRPSFCDLLIIVEGKEFSAHKVVVAVGSSYFHACLSKNPSTDVVTLDHVTHSVFQHLLEFLYTSDCSVLEHQDLTCTSNVMS
;
A
#
# COMPACT_ATOMS: atom_id res chain seq x y z
N MET A 1 7.87 11.55 -36.11
CA MET A 1 6.49 11.64 -35.57
C MET A 1 6.50 10.98 -34.20
N GLU A 2 6.88 11.71 -33.15
CA GLU A 2 6.92 11.22 -31.77
C GLU A 2 5.54 11.34 -31.12
N LYS A 3 4.72 10.29 -31.23
CA LYS A 3 3.44 10.20 -30.53
C LYS A 3 3.28 8.79 -29.96
N LYS A 4 3.77 8.54 -28.73
CA LYS A 4 3.20 7.48 -27.86
C LYS A 4 3.72 7.38 -26.42
N LEU A 5 4.85 7.99 -26.06
CA LEU A 5 5.44 7.78 -24.71
C LEU A 5 4.85 8.70 -23.62
N LEU A 6 4.21 9.81 -24.00
CA LEU A 6 3.79 10.88 -23.08
C LEU A 6 2.54 10.59 -22.23
N SER A 7 1.79 9.50 -22.43
CA SER A 7 0.55 9.26 -21.65
C SER A 7 0.72 8.35 -20.44
N SER A 8 1.63 7.36 -20.46
CA SER A 8 1.66 6.31 -19.44
C SER A 8 2.21 6.77 -18.09
N LEU A 9 3.34 7.49 -18.06
CA LEU A 9 3.94 7.94 -16.79
C LEU A 9 3.05 8.94 -16.05
N GLN A 10 2.43 9.88 -16.79
CA GLN A 10 1.53 10.86 -16.20
C GLN A 10 0.22 10.22 -15.74
N TYR A 11 -0.30 9.25 -16.50
CA TYR A 11 -1.45 8.44 -16.08
C TYR A 11 -1.16 7.66 -14.80
N ASN A 12 -0.01 6.98 -14.69
CA ASN A 12 0.37 6.21 -13.51
C ASN A 12 0.49 7.10 -12.27
N LYS A 13 1.11 8.28 -12.40
CA LYS A 13 1.19 9.26 -11.31
C LYS A 13 -0.20 9.75 -10.88
N ASN A 14 -1.07 10.05 -11.84
CA ASN A 14 -2.44 10.48 -11.54
C ASN A 14 -3.27 9.35 -10.89
N LEU A 15 -3.08 8.11 -11.32
CA LEU A 15 -3.73 6.92 -10.75
C LEU A 15 -3.31 6.70 -9.30
N LEU A 16 -2.00 6.64 -9.03
CA LEU A 16 -1.47 6.45 -7.68
C LEU A 16 -1.90 7.58 -6.75
N LYS A 17 -1.85 8.83 -7.22
CA LYS A 17 -2.36 9.98 -6.47
C LYS A 17 -3.85 9.83 -6.14
N TYR A 18 -4.67 9.44 -7.12
CA TYR A 18 -6.10 9.23 -6.90
C TYR A 18 -6.37 8.12 -5.87
N LEU A 19 -5.68 6.98 -5.97
CA LEU A 19 -5.82 5.88 -5.02
C LEU A 19 -5.35 6.27 -3.61
N ASN A 20 -4.32 7.12 -3.50
CA ASN A 20 -3.85 7.65 -2.22
C ASN A 20 -4.88 8.61 -1.61
N ASP A 21 -5.48 9.48 -2.44
CA ASP A 21 -6.54 10.38 -2.01
C ASP A 21 -7.81 9.63 -1.58
N ASP A 22 -8.21 8.58 -2.31
CA ASP A 22 -9.38 7.75 -1.97
C ASP A 22 -9.20 7.14 -0.58
N ARG A 23 -8.08 6.45 -0.31
CA ARG A 23 -7.86 5.78 0.98
C ARG A 23 -7.83 6.72 2.18
N GLN A 24 -7.36 7.96 2.00
CA GLN A 24 -7.15 8.90 3.10
C GLN A 24 -8.37 9.78 3.39
N LYS A 25 -9.08 10.22 2.33
CA LYS A 25 -10.14 11.23 2.48
C LYS A 25 -11.53 10.61 2.56
N ARG A 26 -11.84 9.69 1.66
CA ARG A 26 -13.14 9.03 1.59
C ARG A 26 -12.97 7.67 0.90
N PRO A 27 -12.71 6.60 1.67
CA PRO A 27 -12.34 5.28 1.14
C PRO A 27 -13.54 4.63 0.43
N SER A 28 -13.78 5.05 -0.80
CA SER A 28 -14.97 4.67 -1.57
C SER A 28 -14.71 3.38 -2.35
N PHE A 29 -13.44 3.10 -2.64
CA PHE A 29 -12.98 1.93 -3.39
C PHE A 29 -12.03 1.04 -2.61
N CYS A 30 -11.72 1.39 -1.35
CA CYS A 30 -10.99 0.50 -0.46
C CYS A 30 -11.85 -0.71 -0.12
N ASP A 31 -11.27 -1.90 -0.30
CA ASP A 31 -11.89 -3.21 -0.12
C ASP A 31 -11.16 -4.05 0.94
N LEU A 32 -10.23 -3.43 1.66
CA LEU A 32 -9.44 -4.02 2.74
C LEU A 32 -9.24 -3.04 3.89
N LEU A 33 -9.47 -3.52 5.11
CA LEU A 33 -9.11 -2.87 6.36
C LEU A 33 -7.89 -3.57 6.95
N ILE A 34 -6.82 -2.81 7.21
CA ILE A 34 -5.60 -3.33 7.83
C ILE A 34 -5.50 -2.74 9.24
N ILE A 35 -5.37 -3.60 10.25
CA ILE A 35 -5.29 -3.22 11.65
C ILE A 35 -3.86 -3.44 12.14
N VAL A 36 -3.21 -2.38 12.63
CA VAL A 36 -1.84 -2.42 13.16
C VAL A 36 -1.79 -1.69 14.49
N GLU A 37 -1.44 -2.39 15.57
CA GLU A 37 -1.47 -1.85 16.95
C GLU A 37 -2.80 -1.14 17.30
N GLY A 38 -3.91 -1.73 16.85
CA GLY A 38 -5.26 -1.19 17.06
C GLY A 38 -5.61 0.03 16.19
N LYS A 39 -4.71 0.48 15.31
CA LYS A 39 -5.00 1.54 14.32
C LYS A 39 -5.47 0.93 13.01
N GLU A 40 -6.49 1.56 12.43
CA GLU A 40 -7.13 1.11 11.20
C GLU A 40 -6.59 1.86 9.98
N PHE A 41 -6.29 1.12 8.92
CA PHE A 41 -5.84 1.62 7.63
C PHE A 41 -6.74 1.07 6.52
N SER A 42 -7.51 1.94 5.88
CA SER A 42 -8.23 1.57 4.65
C SER A 42 -7.23 1.42 3.49
N ALA A 43 -7.38 0.36 2.70
CA ALA A 43 -6.51 0.06 1.58
C ALA A 43 -7.27 -0.62 0.43
N HIS A 44 -6.70 -0.51 -0.76
CA HIS A 44 -7.06 -1.28 -1.94
C HIS A 44 -6.23 -2.57 -1.96
N LYS A 45 -6.89 -3.74 -2.00
CA LYS A 45 -6.26 -5.06 -2.09
C LYS A 45 -5.20 -5.13 -3.17
N VAL A 46 -5.50 -4.59 -4.35
CA VAL A 46 -4.60 -4.63 -5.51
C VAL A 46 -3.31 -3.85 -5.28
N VAL A 47 -3.35 -2.74 -4.54
CA VAL A 47 -2.15 -1.92 -4.28
C VAL A 47 -1.23 -2.67 -3.30
N VAL A 48 -1.80 -3.20 -2.20
CA VAL A 48 -1.00 -3.94 -1.22
C VAL A 48 -0.53 -5.29 -1.74
N ALA A 49 -1.30 -5.98 -2.58
CA ALA A 49 -0.90 -7.27 -3.16
C ALA A 49 0.18 -7.14 -4.24
N VAL A 50 0.22 -6.04 -5.01
CA VAL A 50 1.34 -5.75 -5.92
C VAL A 50 2.58 -5.39 -5.12
N GLY A 51 2.38 -4.65 -4.04
CA GLY A 51 3.42 -4.14 -3.19
C GLY A 51 3.84 -5.04 -2.04
N SER A 52 3.43 -6.30 -1.93
CA SER A 52 3.85 -7.17 -0.81
C SER A 52 3.50 -8.62 -1.11
N SER A 53 4.48 -9.54 -1.03
CA SER A 53 4.20 -10.97 -1.19
C SER A 53 3.37 -11.54 -0.05
N TYR A 54 3.49 -11.01 1.17
CA TYR A 54 2.62 -11.37 2.28
C TYR A 54 1.15 -11.09 1.95
N PHE A 55 0.82 -9.85 1.55
CA PHE A 55 -0.56 -9.50 1.20
C PHE A 55 -1.02 -10.26 -0.03
N HIS A 56 -0.15 -10.44 -1.03
CA HIS A 56 -0.45 -11.26 -2.20
C HIS A 56 -0.86 -12.68 -1.82
N ALA A 57 -0.06 -13.36 -0.99
CA ALA A 57 -0.31 -14.73 -0.56
C ALA A 57 -1.55 -14.83 0.33
N CYS A 58 -1.71 -13.92 1.29
CA CYS A 58 -2.86 -13.86 2.19
C CYS A 58 -4.17 -13.70 1.41
N LEU A 59 -4.25 -12.71 0.51
CA LEU A 59 -5.45 -12.38 -0.26
C LEU A 59 -5.72 -13.40 -1.37
N SER A 60 -4.68 -14.03 -1.94
CA SER A 60 -4.87 -15.11 -2.92
C SER A 60 -5.42 -16.38 -2.28
N LYS A 61 -5.02 -16.67 -1.03
CA LYS A 61 -5.55 -17.81 -0.27
C LYS A 61 -7.01 -17.61 0.11
N ASN A 62 -7.41 -16.38 0.43
CA ASN A 62 -8.78 -16.04 0.76
C ASN A 62 -9.20 -14.69 0.15
N PRO A 63 -9.73 -14.67 -1.09
CA PRO A 63 -10.12 -13.43 -1.77
C PRO A 63 -11.24 -12.64 -1.07
N SER A 64 -12.07 -13.31 -0.26
CA SER A 64 -13.13 -12.67 0.50
C SER A 64 -12.64 -12.01 1.79
N THR A 65 -11.36 -12.12 2.14
CA THR A 65 -10.76 -11.41 3.28
C THR A 65 -10.91 -9.91 3.07
N ASP A 66 -11.57 -9.23 4.00
CA ASP A 66 -11.80 -7.78 4.02
C ASP A 66 -11.13 -7.09 5.21
N VAL A 67 -10.64 -7.86 6.19
CA VAL A 67 -9.87 -7.38 7.35
C VAL A 67 -8.60 -8.21 7.56
N VAL A 68 -7.47 -7.55 7.79
CA VAL A 68 -6.18 -8.18 8.14
C VAL A 68 -5.57 -7.47 9.34
N THR A 69 -5.14 -8.22 10.35
CA THR A 69 -4.41 -7.69 11.52
C THR A 69 -2.93 -8.04 11.42
N LEU A 70 -2.04 -7.07 11.69
CA LEU A 70 -0.59 -7.27 11.74
C LEU A 70 -0.08 -7.06 13.17
N ASP A 71 0.48 -8.13 13.75
CA ASP A 71 0.92 -8.14 15.17
C ASP A 71 2.43 -7.87 15.36
N HIS A 72 3.21 -7.86 14.27
CA HIS A 72 4.68 -7.80 14.31
C HIS A 72 5.26 -6.54 13.66
N VAL A 73 4.42 -5.53 13.42
CA VAL A 73 4.78 -4.29 12.76
C VAL A 73 4.24 -3.14 13.61
N THR A 74 5.05 -2.11 13.83
CA THR A 74 4.55 -0.91 14.51
C THR A 74 3.69 -0.09 13.55
N HIS A 75 2.71 0.63 14.07
CA HIS A 75 1.84 1.45 13.22
C HIS A 75 2.64 2.50 12.43
N SER A 76 3.76 2.99 12.99
CA SER A 76 4.61 4.00 12.36
C SER A 76 5.26 3.42 11.12
N VAL A 77 5.90 2.25 11.26
CA VAL A 77 6.55 1.58 10.14
C VAL A 77 5.54 1.21 9.06
N PHE A 78 4.38 0.67 9.46
CA PHE A 78 3.34 0.32 8.50
C PHE A 78 2.79 1.55 7.76
N GLN A 79 2.63 2.69 8.44
CA GLN A 79 2.19 3.92 7.80
C GLN A 79 3.17 4.38 6.71
N HIS A 80 4.49 4.36 6.98
CA HIS A 80 5.50 4.72 5.98
C HIS A 80 5.51 3.75 4.80
N LEU A 81 5.40 2.44 5.08
CA LEU A 81 5.27 1.44 4.02
C LEU A 81 4.04 1.69 3.16
N LEU A 82 2.88 1.91 3.77
CA LEU A 82 1.65 2.17 3.06
C LEU A 82 1.74 3.47 2.25
N GLU A 83 2.37 4.52 2.77
CA GLU A 83 2.65 5.74 2.02
C GLU A 83 3.49 5.42 0.77
N PHE A 84 4.59 4.68 0.93
CA PHE A 84 5.47 4.27 -0.16
C PHE A 84 4.71 3.49 -1.25
N LEU A 85 3.84 2.55 -0.88
CA LEU A 85 3.05 1.77 -1.85
C LEU A 85 2.13 2.66 -2.73
N TYR A 86 1.69 3.80 -2.20
CA TYR A 86 0.77 4.70 -2.90
C TYR A 86 1.47 5.92 -3.54
N THR A 87 2.71 6.24 -3.16
CA THR A 87 3.46 7.40 -3.71
C THR A 87 4.62 6.99 -4.60
N SER A 88 5.10 5.74 -4.47
CA SER A 88 6.39 5.29 -5.01
C SER A 88 7.57 6.17 -4.55
N ASP A 89 7.42 6.85 -3.42
CA ASP A 89 8.41 7.75 -2.84
C ASP A 89 8.77 7.26 -1.44
N CYS A 90 10.06 6.99 -1.25
CA CYS A 90 10.63 6.55 0.02
C CYS A 90 11.35 7.73 0.70
N SER A 91 10.66 8.85 0.85
CA SER A 91 11.16 9.99 1.62
C SER A 91 10.93 9.69 3.10
N VAL A 92 12.04 9.39 3.78
CA VAL A 92 12.18 9.13 5.22
C VAL A 92 11.89 7.67 5.63
N LEU A 93 12.94 6.86 5.58
CA LEU A 93 13.15 5.74 6.51
C LEU A 93 14.55 5.94 7.11
N GLU A 94 14.63 6.27 8.40
CA GLU A 94 15.92 6.24 9.10
C GLU A 94 16.44 4.79 9.16
N HIS A 95 17.76 4.62 9.28
CA HIS A 95 18.52 3.37 9.05
C HIS A 95 18.07 2.11 9.81
N GLN A 96 17.08 2.17 10.72
CA GLN A 96 16.51 1.03 11.44
C GLN A 96 15.15 0.54 10.90
N ASP A 97 14.44 1.31 10.06
CA ASP A 97 13.09 0.94 9.59
C ASP A 97 13.08 0.09 8.30
N LEU A 98 14.21 0.05 7.57
CA LEU A 98 14.37 -0.70 6.31
C LEU A 98 14.33 -2.23 6.50
N THR A 99 14.69 -2.75 7.67
CA THR A 99 14.59 -4.20 7.94
C THR A 99 13.16 -4.65 8.16
N CYS A 100 12.29 -3.80 8.72
CA CYS A 100 10.87 -4.13 8.90
C CYS A 100 10.07 -4.05 7.60
N THR A 101 10.40 -3.13 6.68
CA THR A 101 9.74 -3.13 5.37
C THR A 101 10.00 -4.44 4.64
N SER A 102 11.21 -5.00 4.68
CA SER A 102 11.50 -6.32 4.09
C SER A 102 10.62 -7.45 4.63
N ASN A 103 10.26 -7.42 5.93
CA ASN A 103 9.42 -8.42 6.58
C ASN A 103 7.92 -8.28 6.25
N VAL A 104 7.45 -7.08 5.89
CA VAL A 104 6.06 -6.89 5.44
C VAL A 104 5.93 -7.08 3.93
N MET A 105 7.02 -6.84 3.20
CA MET A 105 7.11 -7.07 1.76
C MET A 105 7.32 -8.55 1.42
N SER A 106 7.83 -9.38 2.36
CA SER A 106 8.13 -10.82 2.20
C SER A 106 7.04 -11.68 2.84
#